data_AF-A0AA35R3I1-F1
#
_entry.id   AF-A0AA35R3I1-F1
#
_cell.length_a   1.000
_cell.length_b   1.000
_cell.length_c   1.000
_cell.angle_alpha   90.00
_cell.angle_beta   90.00
_cell.angle_gamma   90.00
#
_symmetry.space_group_name_H-M   'P 1'
#
loop_
_entity.id
_entity.type
_entity.pdbx_description
1 polymer ?
#
loop_
_entity_poly.entity_id
_entity_poly.type
_entity_poly.pdbx_seq_one_letter_code
_entity_poly.pdbx_strand_id
1 'polypeptide(L)'
;MANIELTLACEDYDRTRAMKDGLVKPEGIDLNYVALPVEEIFWRMLHFQEFDAAEMSMGAYHVDASRGHRPFIAIPVFPSRMFRHRCIFVNTASGIKKPEDLKGRRVGVPEYTMTASVWVRGMLQHDFGVEAKDVHWIQGGVEQPGRKDRVPFDATGRGRDRHRGAPDPRRHA
;
A
#
# COMPACT_ATOMS: atom_id res chain seq x y z
N MET A 1 -38.70 5.16 -6.52
CA MET A 1 -37.62 6.04 -7.01
C MET A 1 -36.79 5.22 -7.99
N ALA A 2 -36.17 5.86 -8.99
CA ALA A 2 -35.18 5.19 -9.83
C ALA A 2 -33.94 4.87 -8.99
N ASN A 3 -33.27 3.76 -9.31
CA ASN A 3 -31.98 3.41 -8.71
C ASN A 3 -30.91 4.44 -9.10
N ILE A 4 -29.88 4.57 -8.27
CA ILE A 4 -28.73 5.44 -8.53
C ILE A 4 -27.65 4.61 -9.22
N GLU A 5 -27.09 5.11 -10.32
CA GLU A 5 -25.94 4.48 -10.97
C GLU A 5 -24.66 4.81 -10.19
N LEU A 6 -23.91 3.79 -9.79
CA LEU A 6 -22.63 3.95 -9.09
C LEU A 6 -21.57 3.00 -9.64
N THR A 7 -20.37 3.50 -9.86
CA THR A 7 -19.21 2.69 -10.20
C THR A 7 -18.36 2.38 -8.98
N LEU A 8 -18.15 1.09 -8.69
CA LEU A 8 -17.26 0.60 -7.64
C LEU A 8 -16.05 -0.10 -8.24
N ALA A 9 -14.85 0.42 -7.99
CA ALA A 9 -13.60 -0.26 -8.34
C ALA A 9 -13.05 -1.04 -7.14
N CYS A 10 -12.98 -2.37 -7.23
CA CYS A 10 -12.43 -3.22 -6.18
C CYS A 10 -11.86 -4.49 -6.79
N GLU A 11 -10.80 -5.06 -6.19
CA GLU A 11 -10.23 -6.31 -6.69
C GLU A 11 -11.22 -7.49 -6.53
N ASP A 12 -10.97 -8.58 -7.27
CA ASP A 12 -11.82 -9.77 -7.25
C ASP A 12 -11.53 -10.65 -6.03
N TYR A 13 -12.13 -10.31 -4.89
CA TYR A 13 -12.11 -11.13 -3.69
C TYR A 13 -13.35 -12.00 -3.58
N ASP A 14 -13.21 -13.20 -3.02
CA ASP A 14 -14.32 -14.04 -2.52
C ASP A 14 -15.38 -13.25 -1.71
N ARG A 15 -14.97 -12.25 -0.93
CA ARG A 15 -15.90 -11.45 -0.10
C ARG A 15 -16.74 -10.42 -0.90
N THR A 16 -16.23 -9.95 -2.03
CA THR A 16 -16.90 -8.94 -2.88
C THR A 16 -17.46 -9.53 -4.17
N ARG A 17 -17.07 -10.78 -4.49
CA ARG A 17 -17.47 -11.51 -5.70
C ARG A 17 -18.98 -11.61 -5.88
N ALA A 18 -19.75 -11.79 -4.80
CA ALA A 18 -21.21 -11.85 -4.91
C ALA A 18 -21.82 -10.54 -5.43
N MET A 19 -21.22 -9.38 -5.13
CA MET A 19 -21.64 -8.09 -5.69
C MET A 19 -21.19 -7.96 -7.15
N LYS A 20 -19.95 -8.36 -7.46
CA LYS A 20 -19.41 -8.38 -8.82
C LYS A 20 -20.24 -9.24 -9.78
N ASP A 21 -20.62 -10.43 -9.33
CA ASP A 21 -21.38 -11.41 -10.13
C ASP A 21 -22.90 -11.11 -10.11
N GLY A 22 -23.34 -10.07 -9.40
CA GLY A 22 -24.75 -9.65 -9.32
C GLY A 22 -25.66 -10.57 -8.50
N LEU A 23 -25.09 -11.53 -7.77
CA LEU A 23 -25.80 -12.43 -6.85
C LEU A 23 -26.34 -11.68 -5.62
N VAL A 24 -25.63 -10.63 -5.19
CA VAL A 24 -26.05 -9.68 -4.17
C VAL A 24 -26.10 -8.31 -4.81
N LYS A 25 -27.25 -7.64 -4.71
CA LYS A 25 -27.45 -6.28 -5.23
C LYS A 25 -27.74 -5.32 -4.09
N PRO A 26 -27.00 -4.20 -3.98
CA PRO A 26 -27.35 -3.15 -3.03
C PRO A 26 -28.74 -2.57 -3.36
N GLU A 27 -29.54 -2.32 -2.34
CA GLU A 27 -30.86 -1.72 -2.50
C GLU A 27 -30.74 -0.29 -3.06
N GLY A 28 -31.52 0.01 -4.10
CA GLY A 28 -31.58 1.35 -4.69
C GLY A 28 -30.36 1.75 -5.54
N ILE A 29 -29.43 0.83 -5.83
CA ILE A 29 -28.21 1.12 -6.58
C ILE A 29 -28.08 0.17 -7.77
N ASP A 30 -27.91 0.75 -8.96
CA ASP A 30 -27.47 0.05 -10.15
C ASP A 30 -25.93 0.08 -10.17
N LEU A 31 -25.33 -0.97 -9.60
CA LEU A 31 -23.90 -1.02 -9.35
C LEU A 31 -23.12 -1.50 -10.59
N ASN A 32 -22.23 -0.66 -11.11
CA ASN A 32 -21.19 -1.03 -12.05
C ASN A 32 -19.92 -1.46 -11.29
N TYR A 33 -19.67 -2.76 -11.17
CA TYR A 33 -18.49 -3.29 -10.49
C TYR A 33 -17.32 -3.44 -11.46
N VAL A 34 -16.23 -2.69 -11.22
CA VAL A 34 -15.02 -2.70 -12.04
C VAL A 34 -13.92 -3.46 -11.30
N ALA A 35 -13.65 -4.69 -11.73
CA ALA A 35 -12.61 -5.54 -11.15
C ALA A 35 -11.23 -5.23 -11.76
N LEU A 36 -10.32 -4.70 -10.94
CA LEU A 36 -8.96 -4.33 -11.35
C LEU A 36 -7.94 -4.70 -10.26
N PRO A 37 -6.65 -4.86 -10.59
CA PRO A 37 -5.61 -4.98 -9.58
C PRO A 37 -5.57 -3.76 -8.67
N VAL A 38 -5.43 -3.96 -7.35
CA VAL A 38 -5.46 -2.85 -6.37
C VAL A 38 -4.45 -1.74 -6.65
N GLU A 39 -3.29 -2.06 -7.22
CA GLU A 39 -2.29 -1.03 -7.54
C GLU A 39 -2.81 -0.02 -8.57
N GLU A 40 -3.59 -0.49 -9.54
CA GLU A 40 -4.21 0.34 -10.58
C GLU A 40 -5.38 1.13 -10.00
N ILE A 41 -6.24 0.49 -9.20
CA ILE A 41 -7.37 1.15 -8.53
C ILE A 41 -6.88 2.33 -7.70
N PHE A 42 -5.87 2.11 -6.85
CA PHE A 42 -5.34 3.16 -5.97
C PHE A 42 -4.76 4.30 -6.78
N TRP A 43 -4.02 4.01 -7.86
CA TRP A 43 -3.45 5.03 -8.71
C TRP A 43 -4.53 5.89 -9.37
N ARG A 44 -5.53 5.25 -10.01
CA ARG A 44 -6.62 5.93 -10.72
C ARG A 44 -7.49 6.75 -9.79
N MET A 45 -7.82 6.23 -8.61
CA MET A 45 -8.62 6.95 -7.63
C MET A 45 -7.86 8.14 -7.02
N LEU A 46 -6.60 7.95 -6.60
CA LEU A 46 -5.82 9.03 -5.96
C LEU A 46 -5.46 10.17 -6.93
N HIS A 47 -5.24 9.88 -8.21
CA HIS A 47 -4.78 10.88 -9.18
C HIS A 47 -5.90 11.48 -10.03
N PHE A 48 -6.98 10.73 -10.28
CA PHE A 48 -8.01 11.12 -11.24
C PHE A 48 -9.44 11.04 -10.69
N GLN A 49 -9.65 10.51 -9.48
CA GLN A 49 -10.98 10.35 -8.86
C GLN A 49 -11.98 9.66 -9.81
N GLU A 50 -11.51 8.64 -10.53
CA GLU A 50 -12.22 8.08 -11.69
C GLU A 50 -13.48 7.26 -11.35
N PHE A 51 -13.66 6.90 -10.08
CA PHE A 51 -14.76 6.05 -9.63
C PHE A 51 -15.56 6.74 -8.52
N ASP A 52 -16.86 6.43 -8.41
CA ASP A 52 -17.71 6.93 -7.32
C ASP A 52 -17.30 6.33 -5.97
N ALA A 53 -16.92 5.06 -5.98
CA ALA A 53 -16.34 4.35 -4.85
C ALA A 53 -15.18 3.46 -5.30
N ALA A 54 -14.18 3.31 -4.44
CA ALA A 54 -13.05 2.45 -4.74
C ALA A 54 -12.45 1.83 -3.48
N GLU A 55 -11.88 0.64 -3.62
CA GLU A 55 -10.91 0.14 -2.67
C GLU A 55 -9.71 1.10 -2.62
N MET A 56 -9.18 1.35 -1.42
CA MET A 56 -8.13 2.33 -1.21
C MET A 56 -7.05 1.80 -0.26
N SER A 57 -5.79 2.17 -0.53
CA SER A 57 -4.72 1.95 0.43
C SER A 57 -4.98 2.81 1.67
N MET A 58 -5.29 2.16 2.79
CA MET A 58 -5.47 2.81 4.09
C MET A 58 -4.30 3.73 4.43
N GLY A 59 -3.06 3.28 4.23
CA GLY A 59 -1.89 4.09 4.53
C GLY A 59 -1.76 5.33 3.63
N ALA A 60 -2.08 5.23 2.34
CA ALA A 60 -2.06 6.39 1.43
C ALA A 60 -3.16 7.40 1.81
N TYR A 61 -4.38 6.91 2.06
CA TYR A 61 -5.50 7.73 2.52
C TYR A 61 -5.16 8.52 3.78
N HIS A 62 -4.54 7.89 4.78
CA HIS A 62 -4.17 8.57 6.03
C HIS A 62 -3.12 9.67 5.82
N VAL A 63 -2.17 9.46 4.90
CA VAL A 63 -1.15 10.47 4.59
C VAL A 63 -1.78 11.71 3.97
N ASP A 64 -2.65 11.55 2.97
CA ASP A 64 -3.36 12.68 2.37
C ASP A 64 -4.30 13.36 3.37
N ALA A 65 -5.05 12.57 4.14
CA ALA A 65 -5.97 13.08 5.15
C ALA A 65 -5.25 13.87 6.27
N SER A 66 -4.03 13.46 6.64
CA SER A 66 -3.17 14.17 7.60
C SER A 66 -2.64 15.50 7.06
N ARG A 67 -2.58 15.66 5.73
CA ARG A 67 -2.18 16.89 5.03
C ARG A 67 -3.36 17.81 4.74
N GLY A 68 -4.55 17.46 5.21
CA GLY A 68 -5.79 18.20 4.96
C GLY A 68 -6.43 17.91 3.60
N HIS A 69 -5.85 17.02 2.78
CA HIS A 69 -6.46 16.60 1.51
C HIS A 69 -7.38 15.40 1.76
N ARG A 70 -8.70 15.63 1.76
CA ARG A 70 -9.71 14.61 2.08
C ARG A 70 -10.81 14.57 1.00
N PRO A 71 -10.47 14.19 -0.24
CA PRO A 71 -11.44 14.12 -1.33
C PRO A 71 -12.44 12.96 -1.15
N PHE A 72 -12.20 12.05 -0.20
CA PHE A 72 -13.00 10.84 0.01
C PHE A 72 -13.42 10.69 1.47
N ILE A 73 -14.51 9.97 1.69
CA ILE A 73 -14.91 9.47 3.01
C ILE A 73 -14.55 7.98 3.06
N ALA A 74 -13.68 7.60 3.99
CA ALA A 74 -13.35 6.18 4.17
C ALA A 74 -14.48 5.43 4.88
N ILE A 75 -14.87 4.30 4.31
CA ILE A 75 -15.78 3.33 4.93
C ILE A 75 -14.90 2.26 5.60
N PRO A 76 -15.16 1.86 6.86
CA PRO A 76 -14.32 0.93 7.62
C PRO A 76 -14.54 -0.55 7.20
N VAL A 77 -14.51 -0.81 5.89
CA VAL A 77 -14.60 -2.15 5.29
C VAL A 77 -13.23 -2.47 4.71
N PHE A 78 -12.68 -3.63 5.07
CA PHE A 78 -11.35 -4.09 4.64
C PHE A 78 -11.48 -5.40 3.85
N PRO A 79 -11.68 -5.34 2.51
CA PRO A 79 -11.87 -6.53 1.67
C PRO A 79 -10.61 -7.40 1.61
N SER A 80 -9.44 -6.76 1.54
CA SER A 80 -8.14 -7.43 1.53
C SER A 80 -7.78 -8.01 2.91
N ARG A 81 -7.87 -9.34 3.04
CA ARG A 81 -7.46 -10.08 4.24
C ARG A 81 -6.28 -10.99 3.92
N MET A 82 -5.17 -10.78 4.62
CA MET A 82 -3.93 -11.55 4.47
C MET A 82 -3.20 -11.66 5.80
N PHE A 83 -2.52 -12.78 6.05
CA PHE A 83 -1.67 -12.96 7.22
C PHE A 83 -0.38 -12.15 7.09
N ARG A 84 -0.40 -10.91 7.60
CA ARG A 84 0.68 -9.91 7.41
C ARG A 84 2.03 -10.31 7.99
N HIS A 85 2.04 -11.19 8.99
CA HIS A 85 3.27 -11.69 9.60
C HIS A 85 4.16 -12.44 8.59
N ARG A 86 3.56 -13.06 7.57
CA ARG A 86 4.28 -13.79 6.50
C ARG A 86 4.91 -12.86 5.45
N CYS A 87 4.65 -11.56 5.50
CA CYS A 87 5.15 -10.60 4.52
C CYS A 87 6.55 -10.05 4.84
N ILE A 88 7.24 -10.60 5.84
CA ILE A 88 8.63 -10.24 6.17
C ILE A 88 9.54 -11.34 5.63
N PHE A 89 10.45 -10.96 4.74
CA PHE A 89 11.44 -11.86 4.16
C PHE A 89 12.83 -11.40 4.59
N VAL A 90 13.66 -12.36 5.01
CA VAL A 90 15.04 -12.11 5.42
C VAL A 90 15.97 -12.98 4.58
N ASN A 91 17.14 -12.45 4.25
CA ASN A 91 18.19 -13.25 3.63
C ASN A 91 18.68 -14.29 4.67
N THR A 92 18.77 -15.57 4.29
CA THR A 92 19.15 -16.65 5.21
C THR A 92 20.57 -16.50 5.77
N ALA A 93 21.45 -15.80 5.05
CA ALA A 93 22.80 -15.45 5.48
C ALA A 93 22.90 -14.16 6.31
N SER A 94 21.80 -13.43 6.52
CA SER A 94 21.81 -12.16 7.28
C SER A 94 22.05 -12.33 8.79
N GLY A 95 21.90 -13.54 9.31
CA GLY A 95 21.93 -13.82 10.75
C GLY A 95 20.68 -13.39 11.52
N ILE A 96 19.64 -12.86 10.86
CA ILE A 96 18.37 -12.49 11.49
C ILE A 96 17.58 -13.75 11.83
N LYS A 97 17.25 -13.95 13.12
CA LYS A 97 16.52 -15.12 13.63
C LYS A 97 15.22 -14.77 14.33
N LYS A 98 15.11 -13.55 14.87
CA LYS A 98 13.91 -13.05 15.55
C LYS A 98 13.66 -11.58 15.21
N PRO A 99 12.44 -11.05 15.44
CA PRO A 99 12.08 -9.68 15.06
C PRO A 99 13.00 -8.60 15.62
N GLU A 100 13.50 -8.77 16.86
CA GLU A 100 14.38 -7.81 17.53
C GLU A 100 15.73 -7.64 16.83
N ASP A 101 16.16 -8.64 16.05
CA ASP A 101 17.40 -8.57 15.28
C ASP A 101 17.31 -7.58 14.10
N LEU A 102 16.10 -7.06 13.80
CA LEU A 102 15.89 -6.01 12.81
C LEU A 102 16.39 -4.63 13.27
N LYS A 103 16.60 -4.43 14.58
CA LYS A 103 17.12 -3.16 15.11
C LYS A 103 18.51 -2.86 14.51
N GLY A 104 18.67 -1.66 13.97
CA GLY A 104 19.86 -1.19 13.24
C GLY A 104 20.04 -1.79 11.84
N ARG A 105 19.11 -2.63 11.35
CA ARG A 105 19.20 -3.24 10.01
C ARG A 105 18.53 -2.39 8.95
N ARG A 106 18.90 -2.68 7.70
CA ARG A 106 18.27 -2.11 6.50
C ARG A 106 17.11 -3.00 6.05
N VAL A 107 15.92 -2.43 5.92
CA VAL A 107 14.72 -3.14 5.46
C VAL A 107 14.15 -2.44 4.24
N GLY A 108 14.02 -3.20 3.15
CA GLY A 108 13.42 -2.73 1.89
C GLY A 108 11.90 -2.80 1.94
N VAL A 109 11.22 -1.75 1.47
CA VAL A 109 9.76 -1.70 1.31
C VAL A 109 9.40 -1.07 -0.03
N PRO A 110 8.31 -1.52 -0.70
CA PRO A 110 7.85 -0.89 -1.95
C PRO A 110 7.53 0.59 -1.77
N GLU A 111 6.72 0.87 -0.74
CA GLU A 111 6.36 2.20 -0.28
C GLU A 111 6.29 2.13 1.24
N TYR A 112 6.84 3.13 1.91
CA TYR A 112 6.83 3.24 3.36
C TYR A 112 5.40 3.38 3.87
N THR A 113 4.56 4.11 3.15
CA THR A 113 3.15 4.37 3.49
C THR A 113 2.20 3.27 3.02
N MET A 114 2.69 2.25 2.31
CA MET A 114 1.83 1.14 1.90
C MET A 114 1.19 0.47 3.12
N THR A 115 -0.09 0.13 2.99
CA THR A 115 -0.89 -0.48 4.07
C THR A 115 -0.19 -1.69 4.70
N ALA A 116 0.42 -2.59 3.92
CA ALA A 116 1.14 -3.74 4.47
C ALA A 116 2.33 -3.33 5.35
N SER A 117 3.11 -2.34 4.92
CA SER A 117 4.26 -1.81 5.65
C SER A 117 3.82 -1.18 6.98
N VAL A 118 2.68 -0.48 7.00
CA VAL A 118 2.09 0.08 8.23
C VAL A 118 1.71 -1.02 9.21
N TRP A 119 1.01 -2.06 8.75
CA TRP A 119 0.62 -3.21 9.58
C TRP A 119 1.84 -3.95 10.15
N VAL A 120 2.85 -4.21 9.33
CA VAL A 120 4.09 -4.86 9.75
C VAL A 120 4.81 -4.04 10.83
N ARG A 121 4.90 -2.72 10.66
CA ARG A 121 5.53 -1.86 11.68
C ARG A 121 4.73 -1.80 12.97
N GLY A 122 3.40 -1.74 12.90
CA GLY A 122 2.55 -1.79 14.10
C GLY A 122 2.73 -3.08 14.88
N MET A 123 2.74 -4.22 14.19
CA MET A 123 3.01 -5.54 14.78
C MET A 123 4.41 -5.61 15.40
N LEU A 124 5.46 -5.21 14.67
CA LEU A 124 6.83 -5.16 15.18
C LEU A 124 6.95 -4.30 16.45
N GLN A 125 6.26 -3.16 16.47
CA GLN A 125 6.25 -2.25 17.62
C GLN A 125 5.52 -2.85 18.81
N HIS A 126 4.27 -3.30 18.62
CA HIS A 126 3.40 -3.71 19.72
C HIS A 126 3.77 -5.07 20.31
N ASP A 127 4.17 -6.03 19.46
CA ASP A 127 4.36 -7.41 19.87
C ASP A 127 5.84 -7.74 20.18
N PHE A 128 6.78 -6.98 19.62
CA PHE A 128 8.22 -7.25 19.71
C PHE A 128 9.06 -6.05 20.17
N GLY A 129 8.44 -4.90 20.44
CA GLY A 129 9.16 -3.70 20.91
C GLY A 129 10.21 -3.19 19.92
N VAL A 130 10.02 -3.43 18.63
CA VAL A 130 10.85 -2.91 17.54
C VAL A 130 10.16 -1.68 16.96
N GLU A 131 10.65 -0.50 17.33
CA GLU A 131 10.07 0.74 16.85
C GLU A 131 10.46 1.00 15.39
N ALA A 132 9.63 1.74 14.66
CA ALA A 132 9.94 2.13 13.28
C ALA A 132 11.29 2.88 13.18
N LYS A 133 11.64 3.67 14.20
CA LYS A 133 12.92 4.42 14.28
C LYS A 133 14.14 3.52 14.50
N ASP A 134 13.94 2.29 14.97
CA ASP A 134 15.03 1.35 15.21
C ASP A 134 15.55 0.73 13.91
N VAL A 135 14.84 0.89 12.79
CA VAL A 135 15.14 0.25 11.51
C VAL A 135 15.45 1.29 10.44
N HIS A 136 16.42 0.99 9.57
CA HIS A 136 16.73 1.81 8.40
C HIS A 136 15.86 1.41 7.22
N TRP A 137 14.75 2.12 7.00
CA TRP A 137 13.82 1.84 5.91
C TRP A 137 14.30 2.38 4.58
N ILE A 138 14.25 1.54 3.56
CA ILE A 138 14.66 1.87 2.20
C ILE A 138 13.50 1.61 1.26
N GLN A 139 13.09 2.65 0.52
CA GLN A 139 12.08 2.50 -0.52
C GLN A 139 12.73 2.04 -1.83
N GLY A 140 12.14 1.03 -2.47
CA GLY A 140 12.60 0.50 -3.75
C GLY A 140 11.50 -0.33 -4.40
N GLY A 141 11.50 -0.46 -5.73
CA GLY A 141 10.53 -1.36 -6.36
C GLY A 141 10.83 -2.82 -6.06
N VAL A 142 9.82 -3.68 -6.23
CA VAL A 142 9.91 -5.11 -5.91
C VAL A 142 10.86 -5.82 -6.88
N GLU A 143 10.62 -5.66 -8.18
CA GLU A 143 11.43 -6.29 -9.25
C GLU A 143 12.24 -5.28 -10.06
N GLN A 144 11.83 -4.01 -10.07
CA GLN A 144 12.44 -2.96 -10.88
C GLN A 144 12.74 -1.71 -10.05
N PRO A 145 13.87 -1.04 -10.27
CA PRO A 145 14.17 0.23 -9.60
C PRO A 145 13.20 1.34 -10.04
N GLY A 146 13.10 2.40 -9.24
CA GLY A 146 12.41 3.64 -9.65
C GLY A 146 10.90 3.68 -9.43
N ARG A 147 10.33 2.78 -8.62
CA ARG A 147 8.94 2.86 -8.17
C ARG A 147 8.67 4.25 -7.56
N LYS A 148 7.59 4.89 -7.98
CA LYS A 148 7.13 6.17 -7.44
C LYS A 148 6.12 5.92 -6.32
N ASP A 149 6.24 6.68 -5.24
CA ASP A 149 5.24 6.64 -4.18
C ASP A 149 3.90 7.16 -4.71
N ARG A 150 2.80 6.48 -4.34
CA ARG A 150 1.45 6.92 -4.72
C ARG A 150 1.08 8.27 -4.09
N VAL A 151 1.61 8.51 -2.90
CA VAL A 151 1.53 9.78 -2.18
C VAL A 151 2.94 10.14 -1.75
N PRO A 152 3.46 11.34 -2.09
CA PRO A 152 4.84 11.71 -1.77
C PRO A 152 5.11 11.56 -0.27
N PHE A 153 6.11 10.79 0.16
CA PHE A 153 6.44 10.65 1.57
C PHE A 153 7.95 10.52 1.79
N ASP A 154 8.50 11.23 2.77
CA ASP A 154 9.91 11.09 3.16
C ASP A 154 10.01 10.20 4.39
N ALA A 155 10.38 8.94 4.16
CA ALA A 155 10.50 7.93 5.20
C ALA A 155 11.76 8.06 6.06
N THR A 156 12.77 8.81 5.60
CA THR A 156 14.10 8.79 6.20
C THR A 156 14.37 9.99 7.10
N GLY A 157 13.59 11.08 6.99
CA GLY A 157 13.86 12.36 7.67
C GLY A 157 15.22 12.98 7.29
N ARG A 158 15.99 12.30 6.44
CA ARG A 158 17.22 12.69 5.79
C ARG A 158 16.87 12.68 4.31
N GLY A 159 16.80 13.86 3.71
CA GLY A 159 16.29 14.04 2.37
C GLY A 159 16.82 12.98 1.40
N ARG A 160 15.90 12.20 0.81
CA ARG A 160 16.08 11.34 -0.36
C ARG A 160 17.53 10.89 -0.59
N ASP A 161 18.02 9.91 0.18
CA ASP A 161 19.16 9.12 -0.28
C ASP A 161 18.65 8.18 -1.37
N ARG A 162 18.42 8.76 -2.56
CA ARG A 162 18.13 8.00 -3.77
C ARG A 162 19.34 7.12 -3.98
N HIS A 163 19.14 5.81 -3.97
CA HIS A 163 20.10 4.83 -4.46
C HIS A 163 20.81 5.43 -5.69
N ARG A 164 22.13 5.67 -5.55
CA ARG A 164 23.01 5.98 -6.68
C ARG A 164 22.68 4.97 -7.77
N GLY A 165 22.24 5.49 -8.92
CA GLY A 165 21.98 4.66 -10.09
C GLY A 165 23.21 3.81 -10.40
N ALA A 166 22.97 2.63 -10.97
CA ALA A 166 24.03 1.80 -11.52
C ALA A 166 24.97 2.68 -12.36
N PRO A 167 26.30 2.51 -12.26
CA PRO A 167 27.24 3.33 -13.03
C PRO A 167 26.96 3.18 -14.53
N ASP A 168 26.88 4.32 -15.21
CA ASP A 168 26.75 4.40 -16.66
C ASP A 168 27.93 3.67 -17.32
N PRO A 169 27.69 2.61 -18.11
CA PRO A 169 28.75 1.87 -18.78
C PRO A 169 29.47 2.69 -19.87
N ARG A 170 29.08 3.95 -20.12
CA ARG A 170 29.69 4.83 -21.13
C ARG A 170 30.71 5.83 -20.60
N ARG A 171 31.12 5.75 -19.33
CA ARG A 171 32.21 6.59 -18.80
C ARG A 171 33.53 5.84 -18.66
N HIS A 172 34.06 5.38 -19.79
CA HIS A 172 35.51 5.24 -20.01
C HIS A 172 35.79 5.44 -21.51
N ALA A 173 36.16 6.67 -21.85
CA ALA A 173 36.98 7.06 -22.98
C ALA A 173 37.81 8.26 -22.53
#